data_AF-A0AAW5TJQ5-F1
#
_entry.id   AF-A0AAW5TJQ5-F1
#
_cell.length_a   1.000
_cell.length_b   1.000
_cell.length_c   1.000
_cell.angle_alpha   90.00
_cell.angle_beta   90.00
_cell.angle_gamma   90.00
#
_symmetry.space_group_name_H-M   'P 1'
#
loop_
_entity.id
_entity.type
_entity.pdbx_description
1 polymer ?
#
loop_
_entity_poly.entity_id
_entity_poly.type
_entity_poly.pdbx_seq_one_letter_code
_entity_poly.pdbx_strand_id
1 'polypeptide(L)' 'MYLNRAVGYYLSKKGIYVIPNIRWGDERTYTDELLGEKVAFQGVDKHSIVSIGTYGQIRTAESKRYFREGLIAML' A
#
# COMPACT_ATOMS: atom_id res chain seq x y z
N MET A 1 -0.45 -6.82 -5.24
CA MET A 1 0.64 -5.86 -4.93
C MET A 1 1.78 -5.87 -5.96
N TYR A 2 2.26 -7.04 -6.40
CA TYR A 2 3.44 -7.16 -7.28
C TYR A 2 3.41 -6.34 -8.58
N LEU A 3 2.36 -6.46 -9.41
CA LEU A 3 2.32 -5.76 -10.71
C LEU A 3 2.38 -4.23 -10.57
N ASN A 4 1.64 -3.66 -9.61
CA ASN A 4 1.65 -2.20 -9.38
C ASN A 4 3.05 -1.69 -9.02
N ARG A 5 3.81 -2.48 -8.24
CA ARG A 5 5.19 -2.16 -7.88
C ARG A 5 6.14 -2.29 -9.06
N ALA A 6 6.05 -3.37 -9.83
CA ALA A 6 6.88 -3.58 -11.00
C ALA A 6 6.69 -2.47 -12.05
N VAL A 7 5.44 -2.08 -12.31
CA VAL A 7 5.11 -0.97 -13.21
C VAL A 7 5.61 0.36 -12.65
N GLY A 8 5.37 0.63 -11.36
CA GLY A 8 5.85 1.85 -10.71
C GLY A 8 7.37 1.99 -10.77
N TYR A 9 8.10 0.91 -10.51
CA TYR A 9 9.56 0.85 -10.62
C TYR A 9 10.05 1.09 -12.06
N TYR A 10 9.40 0.47 -13.05
CA TYR A 10 9.78 0.65 -14.45
C TYR A 10 9.56 2.10 -14.92
N LEU A 11 8.44 2.72 -14.54
CA LEU A 11 8.11 4.09 -14.88
C LEU A 11 9.01 5.09 -14.15
N SER A 12 9.33 4.86 -12.87
CA SER A 12 10.24 5.73 -12.13
C SER A 12 11.66 5.70 -12.70
N LYS A 13 12.13 4.53 -13.17
CA LYS A 13 13.42 4.41 -13.90
C LYS A 13 13.47 5.19 -15.20
N LYS A 14 12.32 5.54 -15.79
CA LYS A 14 12.23 6.42 -16.97
C LYS A 14 12.11 7.90 -16.63
N GLY A 15 12.25 8.28 -15.36
CA GLY A 15 12.11 9.66 -14.90
C GLY A 15 10.65 10.14 -14.78
N ILE A 16 9.67 9.24 -14.87
CA ILE A 16 8.26 9.59 -14.69
C ILE A 16 7.96 9.55 -13.19
N TYR A 17 7.47 10.66 -12.65
CA TYR A 17 7.00 10.70 -11.27
C TYR A 17 5.75 9.82 -11.11
N VAL A 18 5.86 8.80 -10.27
CA VAL A 18 4.79 7.83 -10.02
C VAL A 18 4.32 7.97 -8.58
N ILE A 19 3.03 8.24 -8.40
CA ILE A 19 2.39 8.21 -7.08
C ILE A 19 1.94 6.76 -6.84
N PRO A 20 2.54 6.02 -5.89
CA PRO A 20 2.15 4.65 -5.63
C PRO A 20 0.73 4.58 -5.07
N ASN A 21 -0.01 3.54 -5.45
CA ASN A 21 -1.34 3.27 -4.92
C ASN A 21 -1.28 2.17 -3.86
N ILE A 22 -1.52 2.56 -2.61
CA ILE A 22 -1.47 1.69 -1.43
C ILE A 22 -2.85 1.11 -1.13
N ARG A 23 -2.88 -0.16 -0.74
CA ARG A 23 -4.07 -0.91 -0.33
C ARG A 23 -3.71 -1.93 0.74
N TRP A 24 -4.68 -2.33 1.56
CA TRP A 24 -4.53 -3.33 2.62
C TRP A 24 -5.51 -4.48 2.41
N GLY A 25 -4.96 -5.68 2.23
CA GLY A 25 -5.75 -6.89 1.97
C GLY A 25 -6.18 -7.61 3.25
N ASP A 26 -5.28 -7.65 4.24
CA ASP A 26 -5.42 -8.31 5.53
C ASP A 26 -4.44 -7.71 6.56
N GLU A 27 -4.44 -8.24 7.78
CA GLU A 27 -3.61 -7.77 8.89
C GLU A 27 -2.11 -7.75 8.54
N ARG A 28 -1.66 -8.78 7.82
CA ARG A 28 -0.26 -8.93 7.38
C ARG A 28 0.23 -7.79 6.51
N THR A 29 -0.67 -7.02 5.89
CA THR A 29 -0.30 -5.88 5.04
C THR A 29 0.05 -4.60 5.81
N TYR A 30 -0.40 -4.46 7.06
CA TYR A 30 -0.12 -3.27 7.89
C TYR A 30 0.60 -3.58 9.22
N THR A 31 0.85 -4.85 9.51
CA THR A 31 1.70 -5.30 10.61
C THR A 31 3.11 -5.64 10.14
N ASP A 32 4.04 -5.73 11.08
CA ASP A 32 5.44 -6.12 10.82
C ASP A 32 5.66 -7.65 10.81
N GLU A 33 4.60 -8.44 10.97
CA GLU A 33 4.65 -9.90 11.15
C GLU A 33 5.32 -10.66 10.00
N LEU A 34 5.17 -10.20 8.76
CA LEU A 34 5.63 -10.95 7.59
C LEU A 34 7.08 -10.66 7.23
N LEU A 35 7.51 -9.39 7.29
CA LEU A 35 8.81 -8.93 6.78
C LEU A 35 9.59 -8.04 7.76
N GLY A 36 9.14 -7.91 9.01
CA GLY A 36 9.70 -6.95 9.98
C GLY A 36 9.39 -5.49 9.64
N GLU A 37 8.56 -5.26 8.62
CA GLU A 37 8.06 -3.96 8.20
C GLU A 37 6.65 -4.10 7.61
N LYS A 38 5.93 -2.99 7.59
CA LYS A 38 4.58 -2.92 7.04
C LYS A 38 4.60 -3.10 5.52
N VAL A 39 4.25 -4.31 5.10
CA VAL A 39 4.40 -4.77 3.71
C VAL A 39 3.72 -3.85 2.71
N ALA A 40 2.64 -3.16 3.07
CA ALA A 40 1.96 -2.22 2.18
C ALA A 40 2.87 -1.10 1.64
N PHE A 41 3.82 -0.60 2.44
CA PHE A 41 4.70 0.53 2.09
C PHE A 41 6.09 0.11 1.63
N GLN A 42 6.34 -1.19 1.56
CA GLN A 42 7.61 -1.69 1.07
C GLN A 42 7.90 -1.18 -0.35
N GLY A 43 9.08 -0.57 -0.51
CA GLY A 43 9.54 0.01 -1.77
C GLY A 43 8.95 1.39 -2.10
N VAL A 44 8.23 2.02 -1.17
CA VAL A 44 7.78 3.41 -1.29
C VAL A 44 8.77 4.33 -0.57
N ASP A 45 9.14 5.42 -1.23
CA ASP A 45 10.05 6.41 -0.65
C ASP A 45 9.44 7.02 0.63
N LYS A 46 10.29 7.19 1.65
CA LYS A 46 9.87 7.85 2.90
C LYS A 46 9.52 9.31 2.61
N HIS A 47 8.51 9.82 3.32
CA HIS A 47 8.01 11.20 3.15
C HIS A 47 7.53 11.53 1.72
N SER A 48 7.14 10.53 0.94
CA SER A 48 6.54 10.71 -0.38
C SER A 48 5.03 10.82 -0.33
N ILE A 49 4.44 11.35 -1.40
CA ILE A 49 2.99 11.38 -1.58
C ILE A 49 2.56 10.01 -2.08
N VAL A 50 1.57 9.43 -1.41
CA VAL A 50 0.95 8.16 -1.78
C VAL A 50 -0.53 8.35 -2.02
N SER A 51 -1.11 7.53 -2.91
CA SER A 51 -2.56 7.46 -3.09
C SER A 51 -3.09 6.23 -2.37
N ILE A 52 -4.27 6.34 -1.76
CA ILE A 52 -4.92 5.22 -1.07
C ILE A 52 -6.09 4.72 -1.92
N GLY A 53 -6.05 3.45 -2.31
CA GLY A 53 -7.08 2.83 -3.15
C GLY A 53 -8.24 2.28 -2.33
N THR A 54 -9.41 2.91 -2.41
CA THR A 54 -10.65 2.43 -1.78
C THR A 54 -11.50 1.53 -2.69
N TYR A 55 -11.30 1.66 -4.01
CA TYR A 55 -12.09 0.96 -5.01
C TYR A 55 -11.89 -0.55 -4.97
N GLY A 56 -12.99 -1.29 -4.82
CA GLY A 56 -13.01 -2.75 -4.77
C GLY A 56 -12.57 -3.36 -3.42
N GLN A 57 -11.96 -2.58 -2.52
CA GLN A 57 -11.49 -3.08 -1.22
C GLN A 57 -12.47 -2.83 -0.08
N ILE A 58 -13.31 -1.80 -0.13
CA ILE A 58 -14.19 -1.45 1.00
C ILE A 58 -15.61 -2.06 0.80
N ARG A 59 -15.67 -3.35 0.44
CA ARG A 59 -16.95 -4.02 0.14
C ARG A 59 -17.57 -4.69 1.35
N THR A 60 -16.79 -5.47 2.11
CA THR A 60 -17.27 -6.19 3.30
C THR A 60 -16.94 -5.43 4.59
N ALA A 61 -17.60 -5.80 5.70
CA ALA A 61 -17.29 -5.25 7.02
C ALA A 61 -15.84 -5.54 7.43
N GLU A 62 -15.35 -6.74 7.08
CA GLU A 62 -13.96 -7.15 7.34
C GLU A 62 -12.97 -6.29 6.55
N SER A 63 -13.18 -6.10 5.23
CA SER A 63 -12.26 -5.28 4.45
C SER A 63 -12.31 -3.79 4.82
N LYS A 64 -13.46 -3.31 5.34
CA LYS A 64 -13.56 -1.99 6.00
C LYS A 64 -12.71 -1.92 7.27
N ARG A 65 -12.67 -2.99 8.07
CA ARG A 65 -11.81 -3.08 9.25
C ARG A 65 -10.34 -3.01 8.86
N TYR A 66 -9.89 -3.85 7.92
CA TYR A 66 -8.51 -3.84 7.43
C TYR A 66 -8.10 -2.49 6.84
N PHE A 67 -9.01 -1.82 6.11
CA PHE A 67 -8.77 -0.47 5.63
C PHE A 67 -8.55 0.54 6.77
N ARG A 68 -9.42 0.52 7.79
CA ARG A 68 -9.34 1.43 8.94
C ARG A 68 -8.07 1.20 9.75
N GLU A 69 -7.80 -0.05 10.09
CA GLU A 69 -6.62 -0.43 10.87
C GLU A 69 -5.32 -0.16 10.10
N GLY A 70 -5.30 -0.48 8.81
CA GLY A 70 -4.19 -0.16 7.93
C GLY A 70 -3.94 1.34 7.79
N LEU A 71 -5.00 2.15 7.74
CA LEU A 71 -4.87 3.62 7.73
C LEU A 71 -4.31 4.16 9.05
N ILE A 72 -4.82 3.67 10.19
CA ILE A 72 -4.34 4.06 11.52
C ILE A 72 -2.88 3.68 11.71
N ALA A 73 -2.47 2.50 11.25
CA ALA A 73 -1.09 2.05 11.34
C ALA A 73 -0.11 2.96 10.57
N MET A 74 -0.58 3.81 9.65
CA MET A 74 0.28 4.63 8.81
C MET A 74 0.28 6.12 9.15
N LEU A 75 -0.65 6.56 9.99
CA LEU A 75 -0.68 7.91 10.58
C LEU A 75 0.25 7.95 11.81
#